data_AF-A0A0P0WF08-F1
#
_entry.id   AF-A0A0P0WF08-F1
#
_cell.length_a   1.000
_cell.length_b   1.000
_cell.length_c   1.000
_cell.angle_alpha   90.00
_cell.angle_beta   90.00
_cell.angle_gamma   90.00
#
_symmetry.space_group_name_H-M   'P 1'
#
loop_
_entity.id
_entity.type
_entity.pdbx_description
1 polymer ?
#
loop_
_entity_poly.entity_id
_entity_poly.type
_entity_poly.pdbx_seq_one_letter_code
_entity_poly.pdbx_strand_id
1 'polypeptide(L)'
;YAVVSGAKDTSFIQIYSRTPNPGPEFIEKYKSYAANFGYDPSKIKDTPQDCEVMSTDQLGLMMSMPGMTEALTNQFPDLKLSAPVAFNPFTSVFDTLKKLVELYFK
;
A
#
# COMPACT_ATOMS: atom_id res chain seq x y z
N TYR A 1 1.25 -22.51 7.77
CA TYR A 1 0.50 -21.25 7.58
C TYR A 1 1.03 -20.23 8.57
N ALA A 2 0.66 -18.97 8.43
CA ALA A 2 0.94 -17.94 9.43
C ALA A 2 -0.31 -17.07 9.62
N VAL A 3 -0.54 -16.60 10.84
CA VAL A 3 -1.59 -15.63 11.18
C VAL A 3 -0.90 -14.38 11.71
N VAL A 4 -1.20 -13.23 11.10
CA VAL A 4 -0.57 -11.95 11.44
C VAL A 4 -1.67 -10.98 11.82
N SER A 5 -1.63 -10.49 13.06
CA SER A 5 -2.48 -9.40 13.55
C SER A 5 -1.65 -8.12 13.60
N GLY A 6 -2.10 -7.08 12.90
CA GLY A 6 -1.36 -5.82 12.76
C GLY A 6 -2.02 -4.63 13.44
N ALA A 7 -3.23 -4.78 13.97
CA ALA A 7 -4.00 -3.66 14.49
C ALA A 7 -4.71 -4.00 15.81
N LYS A 8 -4.55 -3.12 16.82
CA LYS A 8 -5.14 -3.29 18.16
C LYS A 8 -6.67 -3.25 18.16
N ASP A 9 -7.25 -2.58 17.17
CA ASP A 9 -8.69 -2.38 17.00
C ASP A 9 -9.35 -3.48 16.16
N THR A 10 -8.64 -4.59 15.89
CA THR A 10 -9.13 -5.71 15.05
C THR A 10 -9.54 -5.30 13.63
N SER A 11 -9.01 -4.18 13.13
CA SER A 11 -9.24 -3.74 11.74
C SER A 11 -8.45 -4.55 10.71
N PHE A 12 -7.39 -5.24 11.13
CA PHE A 12 -6.45 -5.90 10.23
C PHE A 12 -5.97 -7.27 10.74
N ILE A 13 -6.11 -8.27 9.87
CA ILE A 13 -5.55 -9.62 10.01
C ILE A 13 -5.18 -10.17 8.62
N GLN A 14 -4.09 -10.92 8.55
CA GLN A 14 -3.68 -11.67 7.36
C GLN A 14 -3.41 -13.13 7.71
N ILE A 15 -3.85 -14.01 6.81
CA ILE A 15 -3.67 -15.47 6.93
C ILE A 15 -2.90 -15.92 5.70
N TYR A 16 -1.70 -16.47 5.92
CA TYR A 16 -0.82 -16.93 4.84
C TYR A 16 -0.77 -18.45 4.77
N SER A 17 -0.92 -18.98 3.56
CA SER A 17 -0.61 -20.37 3.26
C SER A 17 0.82 -20.51 2.74
N ARG A 18 1.44 -21.68 2.93
CA ARG A 18 2.67 -22.06 2.22
C ARG A 18 2.38 -22.60 0.81
N THR A 19 1.15 -23.01 0.57
CA THR A 19 0.64 -23.49 -0.72
C THR A 19 -0.07 -22.34 -1.43
N PRO A 20 0.33 -21.96 -2.66
CA PRO A 20 -0.21 -20.81 -3.39
C PRO A 20 -1.73 -20.80 -3.53
N ASN A 21 -2.36 -21.97 -3.71
CA ASN A 21 -3.81 -22.13 -3.71
C ASN A 21 -4.18 -23.24 -2.72
N PRO A 22 -4.46 -22.91 -1.45
CA PRO A 22 -4.69 -23.92 -0.41
C PRO A 22 -6.08 -24.56 -0.47
N GLY A 23 -6.95 -24.08 -1.36
CA GLY A 23 -8.31 -24.59 -1.54
C GLY A 23 -9.33 -24.04 -0.53
N PRO A 24 -10.63 -24.27 -0.81
CA PRO A 24 -11.74 -23.69 -0.05
C PRO A 24 -11.81 -24.17 1.40
N GLU A 25 -11.45 -25.43 1.67
CA GLU A 25 -11.46 -25.98 3.04
C GLU A 25 -10.51 -25.21 3.96
N PHE A 26 -9.31 -24.90 3.47
CA PHE A 26 -8.35 -24.09 4.21
C PHE A 26 -8.89 -22.68 4.45
N ILE A 27 -9.42 -22.04 3.40
CA ILE A 27 -9.94 -20.67 3.46
C ILE A 27 -11.04 -20.57 4.53
N GLU A 28 -12.06 -21.44 4.47
CA GLU A 28 -13.20 -21.37 5.38
C GLU A 28 -12.83 -21.72 6.82
N LYS A 29 -11.92 -22.69 7.01
CA LYS A 29 -11.37 -23.03 8.33
C LYS A 29 -10.72 -21.83 8.99
N TYR A 30 -9.86 -21.10 8.29
CA TYR A 30 -9.12 -19.99 8.90
C TYR A 30 -9.92 -18.68 8.97
N LYS A 31 -10.91 -18.47 8.09
CA LYS A 31 -11.92 -17.40 8.29
C LYS A 31 -12.66 -17.59 9.60
N SER A 32 -13.14 -18.81 9.87
CA SER A 32 -13.83 -19.14 11.12
C SER A 32 -12.89 -19.06 12.33
N TYR A 33 -11.64 -19.49 12.18
CA TYR A 33 -10.62 -19.38 13.23
C TYR A 33 -10.36 -17.93 13.65
N ALA A 34 -10.46 -16.96 12.73
CA ALA A 34 -10.26 -15.54 13.02
C ALA A 34 -11.29 -14.98 14.02
N ALA A 35 -12.48 -15.59 14.12
CA ALA A 35 -13.50 -15.21 15.11
C ALA A 35 -13.01 -15.35 16.55
N ASN A 36 -12.11 -16.31 16.81
CA ASN A 36 -11.54 -16.54 18.14
C ASN A 36 -10.66 -15.37 18.62
N PHE A 37 -10.24 -14.48 17.71
CA PHE A 37 -9.46 -13.27 18.02
C PHE A 37 -10.31 -11.98 17.93
N GLY A 38 -11.64 -12.09 17.80
CA GLY A 38 -12.55 -10.96 17.74
C GLY A 38 -12.76 -10.37 16.33
N TYR A 39 -12.21 -10.98 15.29
CA TYR A 39 -12.47 -10.55 13.90
C TYR A 39 -13.79 -11.11 13.40
N ASP A 40 -14.51 -10.33 12.60
CA ASP A 40 -15.73 -10.76 11.93
C ASP A 40 -15.40 -11.58 10.66
N PRO A 41 -15.69 -12.89 10.62
CA PRO A 41 -15.36 -13.74 9.46
C PRO A 41 -16.00 -13.26 8.14
N SER A 42 -17.16 -12.60 8.21
CA SER A 42 -17.87 -12.10 7.01
C SER A 42 -17.14 -10.93 6.34
N LYS A 43 -16.27 -10.23 7.08
CA LYS A 43 -15.47 -9.11 6.58
C LYS A 43 -14.13 -9.55 6.00
N ILE A 44 -13.71 -10.79 6.25
CA ILE A 44 -12.45 -11.32 5.72
C ILE A 44 -12.62 -11.59 4.22
N LYS A 45 -11.71 -11.02 3.42
CA LYS A 45 -11.73 -11.14 1.96
C LYS A 45 -10.69 -12.14 1.49
N ASP A 46 -11.07 -12.94 0.51
CA ASP A 46 -10.15 -13.85 -0.15
C ASP A 46 -9.22 -13.04 -1.05
N THR A 47 -7.93 -13.32 -0.96
CA THR A 47 -6.96 -12.74 -1.89
C THR A 47 -7.17 -13.40 -3.25
N PRO A 48 -7.26 -12.63 -4.35
CA PRO A 48 -7.28 -13.20 -5.69
C PRO A 48 -6.13 -14.19 -5.88
N GLN A 49 -6.44 -15.38 -6.40
CA GLN A 49 -5.46 -16.47 -6.57
C GLN A 49 -4.85 -16.46 -7.98
N ASP A 50 -5.48 -15.75 -8.91
CA ASP A 50 -5.10 -15.65 -10.32
C ASP A 50 -4.16 -14.46 -10.57
N CYS A 51 -3.19 -14.24 -9.69
CA CYS A 51 -2.19 -13.21 -9.95
C CYS A 51 -1.27 -13.66 -11.08
N GLU A 52 -1.19 -12.86 -12.14
CA GLU A 52 -0.12 -12.98 -13.12
C GLU A 52 1.22 -12.92 -12.37
N VAL A 53 2.01 -13.97 -12.49
CA VAL A 53 3.36 -14.00 -11.93
C VAL A 53 4.15 -12.96 -12.71
N MET A 54 4.30 -11.75 -12.14
CA MET A 54 5.22 -10.77 -12.68
C MET A 54 6.60 -11.40 -12.76
N SER A 55 7.20 -11.44 -13.94
CA SER A 55 8.55 -11.96 -14.08
C SER A 55 9.51 -11.09 -13.28
N THR A 56 10.58 -11.69 -12.77
CA THR A 56 11.67 -10.94 -12.13
C THR A 56 12.21 -9.83 -13.03
N ASP A 57 12.17 -10.03 -14.35
CA ASP A 57 12.58 -9.05 -15.35
C ASP A 57 11.64 -7.83 -15.37
N GLN A 58 10.33 -8.05 -15.24
CA GLN A 58 9.33 -7.00 -15.20
C GLN A 58 9.44 -6.18 -13.89
N LEU A 59 9.72 -6.84 -12.77
CA LEU A 59 10.03 -6.16 -11.51
C LEU A 59 11.34 -5.36 -11.62
N GLY A 60 12.38 -5.94 -12.22
CA GLY A 60 13.67 -5.26 -12.46
C GLY A 60 13.52 -4.03 -13.35
N LEU A 61 12.71 -4.11 -14.40
CA LEU A 61 12.36 -2.97 -15.26
C LEU A 61 11.62 -1.88 -14.47
N MET A 62 10.66 -2.27 -13.62
CA MET A 62 9.98 -1.33 -12.72
C MET A 62 11.01 -0.62 -11.85
N MET A 63 11.94 -1.37 -11.22
CA MET A 63 12.98 -0.80 -10.36
C MET A 63 14.01 0.07 -11.09
N SER A 64 14.22 -0.19 -12.37
CA SER A 64 15.09 0.63 -13.22
C SER A 64 14.46 1.97 -13.64
N MET A 65 13.17 2.20 -13.35
CA MET A 65 12.54 3.47 -13.65
C MET A 65 13.21 4.61 -12.87
N PRO A 66 13.50 5.75 -13.52
CA PRO A 66 14.09 6.91 -12.85
C PRO A 66 13.25 7.35 -11.64
N GLY A 67 13.88 7.60 -10.49
CA GLY A 67 13.20 8.05 -9.27
C GLY A 67 12.66 6.92 -8.38
N MET A 68 12.70 5.65 -8.82
CA MET A 68 12.17 4.56 -8.01
C MET A 68 13.12 4.11 -6.89
N THR A 69 14.43 4.22 -7.12
CA THR A 69 15.44 3.95 -6.08
C THR A 69 15.28 4.93 -4.92
N GLU A 70 15.07 6.20 -5.22
CA GLU A 70 14.82 7.27 -4.26
C GLU A 70 13.51 7.04 -3.50
N ALA A 71 12.44 6.64 -4.20
CA ALA A 71 11.16 6.32 -3.59
C ALA A 71 11.23 5.13 -2.62
N LEU A 72 11.94 4.06 -2.99
CA LEU A 72 12.10 2.86 -2.15
C LEU A 72 13.05 3.08 -0.96
N THR A 73 14.00 3.98 -1.10
CA THR A 73 14.94 4.33 -0.03
C THR A 73 14.43 5.44 0.89
N ASN A 74 13.18 5.90 0.70
CA ASN A 74 12.61 7.06 1.40
C ASN A 74 13.50 8.32 1.29
N GLN A 75 14.27 8.42 0.20
CA GLN A 75 15.04 9.62 -0.11
C GLN A 75 14.10 10.59 -0.81
N PHE A 76 13.37 11.37 -0.01
CA PHE A 76 12.65 12.51 -0.54
C PHE A 76 13.65 13.58 -0.95
N PRO A 77 13.51 14.19 -2.13
CA PRO A 77 14.36 15.32 -2.51
C PRO A 77 14.26 16.38 -1.42
N ASP A 78 15.40 16.90 -0.98
CA ASP A 78 15.44 18.03 -0.05
C ASP A 78 14.61 19.16 -0.68
N LEU A 79 13.42 19.38 -0.12
CA LEU A 79 12.47 20.36 -0.63
C LEU A 79 13.02 21.78 -0.48
N LYS A 80 14.18 21.97 0.20
CA LYS A 80 14.80 23.25 0.51
C LYS A 80 13.78 24.25 1.06
N LEU A 81 12.80 23.74 1.79
CA LEU A 81 11.75 24.53 2.42
C LEU A 81 12.35 25.11 3.70
N SER A 82 12.85 26.33 3.63
CA SER A 82 13.28 27.08 4.83
C SER A 82 12.10 27.50 5.72
N ALA A 83 10.87 27.30 5.26
CA ALA A 83 9.63 27.58 5.98
C ALA A 83 8.49 26.66 5.49
N PRO A 84 7.46 26.38 6.33
CA PRO A 84 6.27 25.59 5.96
C PRO A 84 5.50 26.14 4.75
N VAL A 85 5.69 27.43 4.46
CA VAL A 85 5.17 28.11 3.27
C VAL A 85 6.31 28.91 2.66
N ALA A 86 6.83 28.44 1.52
CA ALA A 86 7.77 29.21 0.72
C ALA A 86 6.98 30.16 -0.19
N PHE A 87 6.70 31.37 0.28
CA PHE A 87 6.25 32.45 -0.59
C PHE A 87 7.42 32.85 -1.49
N ASN A 88 7.50 32.25 -2.66
CA ASN A 88 8.48 32.64 -3.65
C ASN A 88 8.00 33.97 -4.25
N PRO A 89 8.71 35.10 -4.05
CA PRO A 89 8.24 36.42 -4.44
C PRO A 89 8.12 36.61 -5.97
N PHE A 90 8.54 35.60 -6.74
CA PHE A 90 8.50 35.59 -8.20
C PHE A 90 7.48 34.60 -8.81
N THR A 91 6.80 33.77 -8.01
CA THR A 91 5.71 32.92 -8.51
C THR A 91 4.38 33.55 -8.16
N SER A 92 3.61 33.91 -9.18
CA SER A 92 2.27 34.49 -9.03
C SER A 92 1.42 33.65 -8.07
N VAL A 93 0.75 34.31 -7.13
CA VAL A 93 -0.18 33.69 -6.17
C VAL A 93 -1.23 32.84 -6.88
N PHE A 94 -1.57 33.23 -8.12
CA PHE A 94 -2.52 32.53 -8.98
C PHE A 94 -2.00 31.14 -9.43
N ASP A 95 -0.71 31.01 -9.74
CA ASP A 95 -0.10 29.73 -10.11
C ASP A 95 -0.04 28.77 -8.92
N THR A 96 0.19 29.32 -7.73
CA THR A 96 0.18 28.54 -6.48
C THR A 96 -1.22 28.00 -6.21
N LEU A 97 -2.26 28.82 -6.38
CA LEU A 97 -3.65 28.41 -6.22
C LEU A 97 -4.03 27.33 -7.26
N LYS A 98 -3.64 27.50 -8.53
CA LYS A 98 -3.91 26.52 -9.58
C LYS A 98 -3.31 25.15 -9.26
N LYS A 99 -2.06 25.10 -8.81
CA LYS A 99 -1.38 23.86 -8.41
C LYS A 99 -2.05 23.19 -7.21
N LEU A 100 -2.53 23.97 -6.24
CA LEU A 100 -3.27 23.45 -5.09
C LEU A 100 -4.62 22.84 -5.52
N VAL A 101 -5.35 23.49 -6.42
CA VAL A 101 -6.60 22.95 -6.96
C VAL A 101 -6.34 21.65 -7.74
N GLU A 102 -5.31 21.61 -8.59
CA GLU A 102 -4.92 20.40 -9.32
C GLU A 102 -4.50 19.24 -8.41
N LEU A 103 -3.93 19.52 -7.23
CA LEU A 103 -3.50 18.48 -6.28
C LEU A 103 -4.69 17.87 -5.51
N TYR A 104 -5.66 18.71 -5.13
CA TYR A 104 -6.77 18.30 -4.26
C TYR A 104 -8.01 17.80 -4.99
N PHE A 105 -8.16 18.15 -6.27
CA PHE A 105 -9.34 17.81 -7.08
C PHE A 105 -9.01 16.97 -8.31
N LYS A 106 -7.88 16.25 -8.28
CA LYS A 106 -7.52 15.29 -9.33
C LYS A 106 -8.35 14.02 -9.27
#